data_AF-A0AAU8FFQ4-F1
#
_entry.id   AF-A0AAU8FFQ4-F1
#
_cell.length_a   1.000
_cell.length_b   1.000
_cell.length_c   1.000
_cell.angle_alpha   90.00
_cell.angle_beta   90.00
_cell.angle_gamma   90.00
#
_symmetry.space_group_name_H-M   'P 1'
#
loop_
_entity.id
_entity.type
_entity.pdbx_description
1 polymer ?
#
loop_
_entity_poly.entity_id
_entity_poly.type
_entity_poly.pdbx_seq_one_letter_code
_entity_poly.pdbx_strand_id
1 'polypeptide(L)'
;MTFSDIRLVATDMDGTLLNSKHEIHESFFPVFRKLKDHGIIFVAASGRQYFNLAKTLDAVKDEVIFAAENGSYVVFRDEEIHIQAIDPEITRELIVISKENKKHLSDHLREKEGLCRE
;
A
#
# COMPACT_ATOMS: atom_id res chain seq x y z
N MET A 1 23.90 6.01 -14.50
CA MET A 1 23.16 6.53 -13.33
C MET A 1 24.08 6.45 -12.14
N THR A 2 24.39 7.56 -11.52
CA THR A 2 25.00 7.54 -10.17
C THR A 2 23.86 7.51 -9.16
N PHE A 3 24.03 6.83 -8.03
CA PHE A 3 23.00 6.77 -6.98
C PHE A 3 22.65 8.15 -6.39
N SER A 4 23.44 9.18 -6.71
CA SER A 4 23.26 10.58 -6.27
C SER A 4 22.01 11.26 -6.82
N ASP A 5 21.39 10.74 -7.88
CA ASP A 5 20.19 11.34 -8.49
C ASP A 5 18.87 10.75 -7.95
N ILE A 6 18.94 9.78 -7.03
CA ILE A 6 17.75 9.17 -6.45
C ILE A 6 17.07 10.18 -5.53
N ARG A 7 15.77 10.43 -5.77
CA ARG A 7 14.95 11.36 -4.97
C ARG A 7 13.82 10.69 -4.21
N LEU A 8 13.54 9.43 -4.53
CA LEU A 8 12.43 8.68 -3.94
C LEU A 8 12.76 7.18 -3.91
N VAL A 9 12.38 6.53 -2.82
CA VAL A 9 12.39 5.08 -2.66
C VAL A 9 10.98 4.64 -2.28
N ALA A 10 10.40 3.75 -3.09
CA ALA A 10 9.15 3.07 -2.76
C ALA A 10 9.45 1.60 -2.51
N THR A 11 8.85 1.04 -1.46
CA THR A 11 8.98 -0.38 -1.14
C THR A 11 7.62 -1.00 -0.91
N ASP A 12 7.47 -2.22 -1.39
CA ASP A 12 6.44 -3.11 -0.90
C ASP A 12 6.66 -3.41 0.60
N MET A 13 5.63 -3.86 1.29
CA MET A 13 5.63 -4.08 2.73
C MET A 13 5.67 -5.56 3.10
N ASP A 14 4.63 -6.33 2.77
CA ASP A 14 4.46 -7.70 3.24
C ASP A 14 5.40 -8.66 2.50
N GLY A 15 6.35 -9.26 3.22
CA GLY A 15 7.37 -10.14 2.60
C GLY A 15 8.53 -9.39 1.95
N THR A 16 8.52 -8.05 2.00
CA THR A 16 9.60 -7.18 1.51
C THR A 16 10.25 -6.42 2.67
N LEU A 17 9.57 -5.39 3.21
CA LEU A 17 10.07 -4.62 4.35
C LEU A 17 9.74 -5.27 5.70
N LEU A 18 8.59 -5.95 5.76
CA LEU A 18 8.11 -6.65 6.94
C LEU A 18 8.49 -8.13 6.87
N ASN A 19 8.85 -8.68 8.03
CA ASN A 19 9.10 -10.11 8.17
C ASN A 19 7.79 -10.93 8.10
N SER A 20 7.89 -12.26 8.19
CA SER A 20 6.73 -13.17 8.17
C SER A 20 5.76 -13.00 9.36
N LYS A 21 6.15 -12.24 10.38
CA LYS A 21 5.29 -11.85 11.51
C LYS A 21 4.68 -10.45 11.34
N HIS A 22 4.90 -9.81 10.19
CA HIS A 22 4.47 -8.46 9.87
C HIS A 22 5.11 -7.38 10.75
N GLU A 23 6.34 -7.62 11.19
CA GLU A 23 7.13 -6.71 12.01
C GLU A 23 8.21 -6.05 11.16
N ILE A 24 8.50 -4.79 11.47
CA ILE A 24 9.61 -4.07 10.87
C ILE A 24 10.90 -4.34 11.64
N HIS A 25 11.99 -4.59 10.92
CA HIS A 25 13.29 -4.80 11.55
C HIS A 25 13.88 -3.47 12.05
N GLU A 26 14.52 -3.47 13.21
CA GLU A 26 15.08 -2.26 13.85
C GLU A 26 16.11 -1.53 12.97
N SER A 27 16.80 -2.26 12.10
CA SER A 27 17.78 -1.71 11.15
C SER A 27 17.15 -0.79 10.10
N PHE A 28 15.82 -0.82 9.93
CA PHE A 28 15.11 0.09 9.03
C PHE A 28 15.31 1.56 9.44
N PHE A 29 15.14 1.89 10.72
CA PHE A 29 15.12 3.29 11.16
C PHE A 29 16.44 4.03 10.88
N PRO A 30 17.64 3.46 11.15
CA PRO A 30 18.90 4.07 10.73
C PRO A 30 19.01 4.31 9.22
N VAL A 31 18.50 3.39 8.40
CA VAL A 31 18.50 3.52 6.94
C VAL A 31 17.53 4.61 6.50
N PHE A 32 16.32 4.61 7.04
CA PHE A 32 15.30 5.63 6.79
C PHE A 32 15.82 7.04 7.10
N ARG A 33 16.49 7.23 8.24
CA ARG A 33 17.11 8.52 8.59
C ARG A 33 18.15 8.96 7.57
N LYS A 34 19.02 8.05 7.12
CA LYS A 34 19.99 8.36 6.05
C LYS A 34 19.31 8.78 4.75
N LEU A 35 18.25 8.09 4.34
CA LEU A 35 17.48 8.49 3.15
C LEU A 35 16.95 9.91 3.30
N LYS A 36 16.33 10.20 4.45
CA LYS A 36 15.81 11.53 4.76
C LYS A 36 16.90 12.61 4.75
N ASP A 37 18.05 12.35 5.35
CA ASP A 37 19.17 13.31 5.41
C ASP A 37 19.72 13.65 4.02
N HIS A 38 19.53 12.76 3.04
CA HIS A 38 19.86 12.98 1.63
C HIS A 38 18.70 13.60 0.84
N GLY A 39 17.59 13.96 1.49
CA GLY A 39 16.39 14.51 0.84
C GLY A 39 15.63 13.48 0.01
N ILE A 40 15.83 12.18 0.27
CA ILE A 40 15.14 11.09 -0.42
C ILE A 40 13.79 10.84 0.27
N ILE A 41 12.72 10.89 -0.51
CA ILE A 41 11.37 10.60 -0.05
C ILE A 41 11.20 9.09 0.09
N PHE A 42 10.58 8.64 1.18
CA PHE A 42 10.24 7.25 1.37
C PHE A 42 8.74 7.02 1.21
N VAL A 43 8.38 5.98 0.46
CA VAL A 43 7.00 5.57 0.21
C VAL A 43 6.80 4.13 0.65
N ALA A 44 5.86 3.90 1.57
CA ALA A 44 5.36 2.58 1.90
C ALA A 44 4.22 2.23 0.94
N ALA A 45 4.50 1.37 -0.05
CA ALA A 45 3.51 0.89 -1.01
C ALA A 45 2.97 -0.46 -0.54
N SER A 46 1.65 -0.60 -0.42
CA SER A 46 1.07 -1.83 0.11
C SER A 46 -0.38 -2.03 -0.35
N GLY A 47 -0.78 -3.30 -0.43
CA GLY A 47 -2.19 -3.68 -0.53
C GLY A 47 -2.98 -3.51 0.78
N ARG A 48 -2.32 -3.18 1.89
CA ARG A 48 -2.98 -2.95 3.18
C ARG A 48 -3.80 -1.67 3.19
N GLN A 49 -4.86 -1.69 4.00
CA GLN A 49 -5.60 -0.48 4.40
C GLN A 49 -4.67 0.51 5.10
N TYR A 50 -4.82 1.79 4.77
CA TYR A 50 -3.99 2.89 5.28
C TYR A 50 -3.80 2.86 6.80
N PHE A 51 -4.88 2.80 7.60
CA PHE A 51 -4.76 2.83 9.06
C PHE A 51 -3.94 1.67 9.64
N ASN A 52 -4.03 0.48 9.04
CA ASN A 52 -3.24 -0.68 9.47
C ASN A 52 -1.76 -0.49 9.11
N LEU A 53 -1.50 0.03 7.92
CA LEU A 53 -0.14 0.31 7.45
C LEU A 53 0.52 1.44 8.26
N ALA A 54 -0.20 2.53 8.52
CA ALA A 54 0.26 3.66 9.32
C ALA A 54 0.61 3.23 10.76
N LYS A 55 -0.20 2.34 11.36
CA LYS A 55 0.08 1.77 12.67
C LYS A 55 1.39 0.97 12.71
N THR A 56 1.73 0.26 11.64
CA THR A 56 3.01 -0.48 11.56
C THR A 56 4.22 0.46 11.51
N LEU A 57 4.05 1.65 10.91
CA LEU A 57 5.10 2.67 10.75
C LEU A 57 4.88 3.89 11.65
N ASP A 58 4.18 3.73 12.77
CA ASP A 58 3.73 4.83 13.64
C ASP A 58 4.88 5.76 14.06
N ALA A 59 6.04 5.18 14.37
CA ALA A 59 7.25 5.91 14.76
C ALA A 59 7.78 6.89 13.71
N VAL A 60 7.38 6.76 12.43
CA VAL A 60 7.83 7.60 11.31
C VAL A 60 6.67 8.09 10.44
N LYS A 61 5.42 7.97 10.90
CA LYS A 61 4.22 8.17 10.06
C LYS A 61 4.15 9.54 9.39
N ASP A 62 4.62 10.60 10.05
CA ASP A 62 4.54 11.98 9.56
C ASP A 62 5.65 12.31 8.53
N GLU A 63 6.52 11.34 8.26
CA GLU A 63 7.68 11.45 7.39
C GLU A 63 7.61 10.47 6.20
N VAL A 64 6.61 9.58 6.18
CA VAL A 64 6.40 8.56 5.15
C VAL A 64 5.17 8.90 4.31
N ILE A 65 5.25 8.70 3.00
CA ILE A 65 4.07 8.67 2.13
C ILE A 65 3.53 7.24 2.14
N PHE A 66 2.23 7.09 2.38
CA PHE A 66 1.55 5.80 2.38
C PHE A 66 0.77 5.65 1.08
N ALA A 67 1.20 4.74 0.21
CA ALA A 67 0.42 4.29 -0.95
C ALA A 67 -0.30 2.98 -0.58
N ALA A 68 -1.48 3.13 0.03
CA ALA A 68 -2.31 2.05 0.56
C ALA A 68 -3.32 1.53 -0.49
N GLU A 69 -4.01 0.43 -0.18
CA GLU A 69 -5.05 -0.14 -1.05
C GLU A 69 -4.54 -0.39 -2.49
N ASN A 70 -3.31 -0.91 -2.61
CA ASN A 70 -2.59 -1.09 -3.88
C ASN A 70 -2.37 0.21 -4.67
N GLY A 71 -2.25 1.33 -3.97
CA GLY A 71 -2.02 2.66 -4.55
C GLY A 71 -3.30 3.44 -4.87
N SER A 72 -4.49 2.86 -4.68
CA SER A 72 -5.75 3.58 -4.90
C SER A 72 -6.04 4.62 -3.82
N TYR A 73 -5.34 4.59 -2.69
CA TYR A 73 -5.44 5.58 -1.64
C TYR A 73 -4.05 6.00 -1.15
N VAL A 74 -3.69 7.26 -1.36
CA VAL A 74 -2.38 7.79 -0.99
C VAL A 74 -2.53 8.92 0.02
N VAL A 75 -1.78 8.81 1.11
CA VAL A 75 -1.85 9.72 2.26
C VAL A 75 -0.46 10.17 2.66
N PHE A 76 -0.32 11.44 3.04
CA PHE A 76 0.89 11.99 3.64
C PHE A 76 0.51 12.90 4.80
N ARG A 77 1.06 12.65 6.00
CA ARG A 77 0.76 13.43 7.24
C ARG A 77 -0.74 13.54 7.53
N ASP A 78 -1.42 12.40 7.46
CA ASP A 78 -2.86 12.27 7.66
C ASP A 78 -3.71 13.06 6.64
N GLU A 79 -3.11 13.64 5.61
CA GLU A 79 -3.79 14.33 4.49
C GLU A 79 -3.87 13.41 3.26
N GLU A 80 -5.08 13.27 2.71
CA GLU A 80 -5.31 12.58 1.44
C GLU A 80 -4.64 13.36 0.31
N ILE A 81 -3.69 12.72 -0.39
CA ILE A 81 -3.04 13.30 -1.58
C ILE A 81 -3.60 12.71 -2.87
N HIS A 82 -4.15 11.50 -2.82
CA HIS A 82 -4.78 10.85 -3.96
C HIS A 82 -5.81 9.81 -3.52
N ILE A 83 -6.93 9.78 -4.23
CA ILE A 83 -7.92 8.72 -4.14
C ILE A 83 -8.39 8.32 -5.54
N GLN A 84 -8.43 7.02 -5.78
CA GLN A 84 -9.06 6.41 -6.95
C GLN A 84 -10.17 5.47 -6.48
N ALA A 85 -11.34 6.05 -6.22
CA ALA A 85 -12.51 5.30 -5.80
C ALA A 85 -13.17 4.59 -7.00
N ILE A 86 -13.76 3.42 -6.74
CA ILE A 86 -14.67 2.77 -7.68
C ILE A 86 -15.98 3.56 -7.69
N ASP A 87 -16.56 3.74 -8.88
CA ASP A 87 -17.87 4.37 -9.02
C ASP A 87 -18.92 3.65 -8.14
N PRO A 88 -19.72 4.37 -7.34
CA PRO A 88 -20.76 3.77 -6.52
C PRO A 88 -21.74 2.90 -7.29
N GLU A 89 -22.07 3.20 -8.55
CA GLU A 89 -22.95 2.37 -9.37
C GLU A 89 -22.30 1.02 -9.70
N ILE A 90 -21.04 1.03 -10.14
CA ILE A 90 -20.27 -0.21 -10.38
C ILE A 90 -20.22 -1.03 -9.09
N THR A 91 -20.00 -0.36 -7.95
CA THR A 91 -19.99 -1.01 -6.64
C THR A 91 -21.34 -1.68 -6.34
N ARG A 92 -22.47 -1.02 -6.61
CA ARG A 92 -23.81 -1.59 -6.42
C ARG A 92 -24.05 -2.78 -7.34
N GLU A 93 -23.68 -2.68 -8.61
CA GLU A 93 -23.79 -3.79 -9.57
C GLU A 93 -22.99 -5.02 -9.10
N LEU A 94 -21.75 -4.81 -8.67
CA LEU A 94 -20.89 -5.87 -8.15
C LEU A 94 -21.49 -6.55 -6.90
N ILE A 95 -22.13 -5.80 -6.01
CA ILE A 95 -22.83 -6.35 -4.84
C ILE A 95 -24.00 -7.25 -5.27
N VAL A 96 -24.79 -6.84 -6.28
CA VAL A 96 -25.90 -7.64 -6.81
C VAL A 96 -25.36 -8.94 -7.41
N ILE A 97 -24.36 -8.86 -8.29
CA ILE A 97 -23.73 -10.02 -8.94
C ILE A 97 -23.20 -11.02 -7.92
N SER A 98 -22.53 -10.57 -6.85
CA SER A 98 -21.98 -11.48 -5.84
C SER A 98 -23.06 -12.20 -5.04
N LYS A 99 -24.16 -11.51 -4.71
CA LYS A 99 -25.30 -12.13 -4.01
C LYS A 99 -25.94 -13.24 -4.84
N GLU A 100 -26.08 -13.02 -6.14
CA GLU A 100 -26.67 -13.99 -7.06
C GLU A 100 -25.79 -15.25 -7.23
N ASN A 101 -24.46 -15.07 -7.26
CA ASN A 101 -23.52 -16.16 -7.53
C ASN A 101 -23.07 -16.93 -6.28
N LYS A 102 -23.48 -16.54 -5.07
CA LYS A 102 -23.06 -17.13 -3.78
C LYS A 102 -21.53 -17.31 -3.64
N LYS A 103 -20.73 -16.54 -4.38
CA LYS A 103 -19.27 -16.55 -4.35
C LYS A 103 -18.76 -15.23 -3.75
N HIS A 104 -17.59 -15.29 -3.13
CA HIS A 104 -16.87 -14.10 -2.73
C HIS A 104 -16.54 -13.28 -3.99
N LEU A 105 -16.81 -11.96 -3.96
CA LEU A 105 -16.53 -11.04 -5.07
C LEU A 105 -15.09 -11.18 -5.59
N SER A 106 -14.13 -11.32 -4.67
CA SER A 106 -12.72 -11.45 -4.98
C SER A 106 -12.40 -12.70 -5.81
N ASP A 107 -13.12 -13.80 -5.61
CA ASP A 107 -12.95 -15.03 -6.39
C ASP A 107 -13.55 -14.87 -7.80
N HIS A 108 -14.70 -14.19 -7.91
CA HIS A 108 -15.37 -13.97 -9.19
C HIS A 108 -14.57 -13.03 -10.12
N LEU A 109 -13.98 -11.96 -9.58
CA LEU A 109 -13.15 -11.03 -10.36
C LEU A 109 -11.85 -11.70 -10.84
N ARG A 110 -11.21 -12.53 -10.01
CA ARG A 110 -9.99 -13.28 -10.39
C ARG A 110 -10.24 -14.27 -11.53
N GLU A 111 -11.39 -14.96 -11.52
CA GLU A 111 -11.79 -15.87 -12.61
C GLU A 111 -12.01 -15.12 -13.93
N LYS A 112 -12.61 -13.92 -13.88
CA LYS A 112 -12.91 -13.11 -15.08
C LYS A 112 -11.66 -12.49 -15.72
N GLU A 113 -10.65 -12.18 -14.91
CA GLU A 113 -9.38 -11.59 -15.34
C GLU A 113 -8.31 -12.65 -15.70
N GLY A 114 -8.59 -13.95 -15.53
CA GLY A 114 -7.62 -15.02 -15.85
C GLY A 114 -6.43 -15.11 -14.90
N LEU A 115 -6.50 -14.48 -13.73
CA LEU A 115 -5.45 -14.54 -12.69
C LEU A 115 -5.61 -15.82 -11.86
N CYS A 116 -4.91 -16.88 -12.28
CA CYS A 116 -4.75 -18.11 -11.51
C CYS A 116 -4.12 -17.84 -10.14
N ARG A 117 -4.53 -18.61 -9.13
CA ARG A 117 -3.97 -18.58 -7.77
C ARG A 117 -2.49 -18.99 -7.80
N GLU A 118 -1.62 -18.17 -7.23
CA GLU A 118 -0.33 -18.63 -6.67
C GLU A 118 -0.57 -19.30 -5.31
#